data_AF-A0A1B6JT69-F1
#
_entry.id   AF-A0A1B6JT69-F1
#
_cell.length_a   1.000
_cell.length_b   1.000
_cell.length_c   1.000
_cell.angle_alpha   90.00
_cell.angle_beta   90.00
_cell.angle_gamma   90.00
#
_symmetry.space_group_name_H-M   'P 1'
#
loop_
_entity.id
_entity.type
_entity.pdbx_description
1 polymer ?
#
loop_
_entity_poly.entity_id
_entity_poly.type
_entity_poly.pdbx_seq_one_letter_code
_entity_poly.pdbx_strand_id
1 'polypeptide(L)'
;KLVKPKISVGNNPNIVERPGDGVENETGIDLLGLESSDDLLSSEEDNADDPDSDEDEPWYEMREGDILPDSPVKFMEHVGPKHMPPTDSQPIIYFNLFFTVALITNFVTETNRYATQSIANAITSGSLKPKSRATEWLPVSFNEMRAFIACILNLGLIRKSTIASYWSTLPCSATPWFGKMFSRN
;
A
#
# COMPACT_ATOMS: atom_id res chain seq x y z
N LYS A 1 3.29 -24.87 -18.25
CA LYS A 1 2.22 -25.48 -17.42
C LYS A 1 2.90 -26.20 -16.26
N LEU A 2 2.90 -25.60 -15.07
CA LEU A 2 3.52 -26.19 -13.89
C LEU A 2 2.40 -26.78 -13.02
N VAL A 3 2.48 -28.08 -12.76
CA VAL A 3 1.56 -28.84 -11.92
C VAL A 3 2.19 -28.97 -10.53
N LYS A 4 1.43 -28.69 -9.47
CA LYS A 4 1.79 -29.01 -8.08
C LYS A 4 0.62 -29.75 -7.39
N PRO A 5 0.90 -30.60 -6.38
CA PRO A 5 0.08 -31.76 -6.03
C PRO A 5 -1.06 -31.45 -5.05
N LYS A 6 -2.09 -32.31 -5.09
CA LYS A 6 -3.28 -32.28 -4.21
C LYS A 6 -2.95 -32.85 -2.83
N ILE A 7 -3.30 -32.13 -1.77
CA ILE A 7 -3.37 -32.67 -0.40
C ILE A 7 -4.84 -32.93 -0.09
N SER A 8 -5.16 -34.20 0.17
CA SER A 8 -6.47 -34.69 0.60
C SER A 8 -6.55 -34.60 2.12
N VAL A 9 -7.45 -33.77 2.65
CA VAL A 9 -7.81 -33.81 4.08
C VAL A 9 -9.12 -34.59 4.17
N GLY A 10 -9.03 -35.78 4.76
CA GLY A 10 -10.16 -36.69 4.94
C GLY A 10 -11.09 -36.22 6.04
N ASN A 11 -12.39 -36.36 5.79
CA ASN A 11 -13.45 -36.31 6.78
C ASN A 11 -13.27 -37.45 7.80
N ASN A 12 -13.48 -37.16 9.08
CA ASN A 12 -13.73 -38.19 10.08
C ASN A 12 -15.08 -37.89 10.78
N PRO A 13 -16.10 -38.76 10.67
CA PRO A 13 -17.39 -38.58 11.29
C PRO A 13 -17.41 -39.29 12.66
N ASN A 14 -17.61 -38.55 13.74
CA ASN A 14 -18.16 -39.11 14.98
C ASN A 14 -18.99 -38.07 15.72
N ILE A 15 -20.29 -38.30 15.65
CA ILE A 15 -21.40 -37.66 16.36
C ILE A 15 -21.50 -38.28 17.76
N VAL A 16 -21.72 -37.47 18.80
CA VAL A 16 -22.68 -37.80 19.87
C VAL A 16 -23.33 -36.50 20.37
N GLU A 17 -24.55 -36.24 19.89
CA GLU A 17 -25.55 -35.43 20.62
C GLU A 17 -26.38 -36.35 21.51
N ARG A 18 -26.80 -35.88 22.71
CA ARG A 18 -28.10 -36.18 23.37
C ARG A 18 -28.27 -35.46 24.73
N PRO A 19 -29.50 -35.36 25.33
CA PRO A 19 -30.22 -34.09 25.48
C PRO A 19 -30.76 -33.76 26.91
N GLY A 20 -31.25 -32.53 27.09
CA GLY A 20 -32.45 -32.15 27.86
C GLY A 20 -32.42 -32.17 29.40
N ASP A 21 -32.56 -31.01 30.03
CA ASP A 21 -33.64 -30.66 30.98
C ASP A 21 -33.42 -29.25 31.56
N GLY A 22 -34.48 -28.44 31.62
CA GLY A 22 -34.50 -27.14 32.29
C GLY A 22 -35.39 -27.17 33.53
N VAL A 23 -35.09 -26.35 34.54
CA VAL A 23 -36.05 -25.70 35.46
C VAL A 23 -35.34 -24.48 36.10
N GLU A 24 -36.10 -23.40 36.22
CA GLU A 24 -35.79 -22.05 36.72
C GLU A 24 -35.60 -21.99 38.24
N ASN A 25 -34.82 -21.02 38.74
CA ASN A 25 -35.28 -20.04 39.74
C ASN A 25 -34.22 -18.97 40.12
N GLU A 26 -34.79 -17.80 40.41
CA GLU A 26 -34.23 -16.49 40.70
C GLU A 26 -33.61 -16.28 42.10
N THR A 27 -32.66 -15.34 42.19
CA THR A 27 -32.42 -14.32 43.25
C THR A 27 -31.03 -13.72 42.98
N GLY A 28 -30.91 -12.46 42.55
CA GLY A 28 -30.86 -11.29 43.43
C GLY A 28 -29.46 -11.14 44.04
N ILE A 29 -28.71 -10.08 43.70
CA ILE A 29 -28.02 -9.18 44.65
C ILE A 29 -27.23 -8.10 43.89
N ASP A 30 -27.35 -6.92 44.50
CA ASP A 30 -26.98 -5.55 44.18
C ASP A 30 -25.61 -5.20 43.59
N LEU A 31 -25.69 -4.09 42.87
CA LEU A 31 -24.67 -3.23 42.30
C LEU A 31 -24.40 -2.05 43.24
N LEU A 32 -23.24 -1.97 43.93
CA LEU A 32 -22.71 -0.71 44.48
C LEU A 32 -21.18 -0.76 44.74
N GLY A 33 -20.48 0.27 44.25
CA GLY A 33 -19.35 0.92 44.93
C GLY A 33 -17.94 0.35 44.72
N LEU A 34 -17.02 1.24 44.32
CA LEU A 34 -15.60 1.37 44.69
C LEU A 34 -14.93 2.20 43.58
N GLU A 35 -14.96 3.53 43.68
CA GLU A 35 -14.01 4.40 44.39
C GLU A 35 -12.85 4.87 43.49
N SER A 36 -12.79 6.20 43.41
CA SER A 36 -11.82 7.04 42.73
C SER A 36 -10.58 7.20 43.60
N SER A 37 -9.38 7.04 43.03
CA SER A 37 -8.14 7.60 43.57
C SER A 37 -7.08 7.82 42.47
N ASP A 38 -6.84 9.10 42.21
CA ASP A 38 -5.55 9.82 42.26
C ASP A 38 -4.34 9.27 41.48
N ASP A 39 -3.81 10.07 40.53
CA ASP A 39 -2.43 10.58 40.64
C ASP A 39 -2.14 11.70 39.62
N LEU A 40 -1.58 12.78 40.14
CA LEU A 40 -1.31 14.07 39.50
C LEU A 40 0.02 14.04 38.74
N LEU A 41 0.01 14.43 37.47
CA LEU A 41 1.22 14.60 36.66
C LEU A 41 1.84 15.98 36.97
N SER A 42 2.98 15.99 37.65
CA SER A 42 3.84 17.17 37.76
C SER A 42 4.82 17.15 36.59
N SER A 43 4.64 18.08 35.64
CA SER A 43 5.62 18.37 34.60
C SER A 43 6.52 19.51 35.10
N GLU A 44 7.77 19.18 35.44
CA GLU A 44 8.83 20.16 35.59
C GLU A 44 9.31 20.54 34.17
N GLU A 45 9.08 21.80 33.80
CA GLU A 45 9.59 22.38 32.55
C GLU A 45 11.06 22.77 32.73
N ASP A 46 11.95 21.86 32.34
CA ASP A 46 13.35 22.19 32.04
C ASP A 46 13.39 22.97 30.72
N ASN A 47 13.47 24.30 30.83
CA ASN A 47 13.73 25.19 29.69
C ASN A 47 15.20 25.04 29.29
N ALA A 48 15.48 24.11 28.38
CA ALA A 48 16.69 24.15 27.58
C ALA A 48 16.46 25.14 26.43
N ASP A 49 17.20 26.24 26.41
CA ASP A 49 17.24 27.18 25.28
C ASP A 49 17.67 26.42 24.01
N ASP A 50 16.69 26.06 23.18
CA ASP A 50 16.90 25.53 21.84
C ASP A 50 17.08 26.71 20.86
N PRO A 51 18.28 26.95 20.30
CA PRO A 51 18.53 28.06 19.40
C PRO A 51 17.87 27.92 18.02
N ASP A 52 17.18 26.81 17.76
CA ASP A 52 16.43 26.52 16.52
C ASP A 52 14.90 26.49 16.75
N SER A 53 14.42 27.15 17.82
CA SER A 53 13.01 27.50 17.97
C SER A 53 12.62 28.47 16.84
N ASP A 54 12.32 27.93 15.67
CA ASP A 54 11.50 28.57 14.65
C ASP A 54 10.12 28.83 15.28
N GLU A 55 10.00 29.91 16.07
CA GLU A 55 8.69 30.49 16.37
C GLU A 55 8.05 30.76 15.02
N ASP A 56 7.05 29.96 14.64
CA ASP A 56 6.31 30.08 13.39
C ASP A 56 5.85 31.53 13.23
N GLU A 57 6.61 32.35 12.49
CA GLU A 57 6.25 33.75 12.29
C GLU A 57 4.85 33.78 11.67
N PRO A 58 3.88 34.44 12.32
CA PRO A 58 2.52 34.41 11.85
C PRO A 58 2.44 35.09 10.49
N TRP A 59 1.89 34.36 9.50
CA TRP A 59 1.63 34.88 8.17
C TRP A 59 0.92 36.24 8.25
N TYR A 60 1.53 37.29 7.72
CA TYR A 60 0.93 38.62 7.67
C TYR A 60 0.46 38.97 6.26
N GLU A 61 -0.67 39.67 6.18
CA GLU A 61 -1.23 40.18 4.95
C GLU A 61 -0.43 41.41 4.51
N MET A 62 0.16 41.37 3.30
CA MET A 62 0.89 42.51 2.74
C MET A 62 -0.08 43.68 2.49
N ARG A 63 0.21 44.84 3.09
CA ARG A 63 -0.53 46.08 2.92
C ARG A 63 0.18 47.03 1.95
N GLU A 64 -0.59 47.96 1.41
CA GLU A 64 -0.08 49.03 0.56
C GLU A 64 0.84 49.95 1.40
N GLY A 65 2.15 49.82 1.20
CA GLY A 65 3.18 50.51 1.98
C GLY A 65 4.24 49.60 2.60
N ASP A 66 4.04 48.28 2.57
CA ASP A 66 5.02 47.32 3.09
C ASP A 66 6.27 47.26 2.20
N ILE A 67 7.43 47.25 2.84
CA ILE A 67 8.73 47.21 2.17
C ILE A 67 9.00 45.76 1.75
N LEU A 68 8.91 45.49 0.45
CA LEU A 68 9.42 44.24 -0.11
C LEU A 68 10.94 44.19 0.12
N PRO A 69 11.51 43.03 0.49
CA PRO A 69 12.96 42.91 0.56
C PRO A 69 13.58 43.32 -0.78
N ASP A 70 14.57 44.22 -0.72
CA ASP A 70 15.20 44.91 -1.87
C ASP A 70 15.85 43.98 -2.91
N SER A 71 15.91 42.68 -2.64
CA SER A 71 16.44 41.66 -3.55
C SER A 71 15.73 40.33 -3.31
N PRO A 72 15.51 39.50 -4.35
CA PRO A 72 15.12 38.12 -4.14
C PRO A 72 16.15 37.45 -3.20
N VAL A 73 15.64 36.74 -2.19
CA VAL A 73 16.47 35.96 -1.27
C VAL A 73 17.34 35.03 -2.11
N LYS A 74 18.66 35.17 -2.01
CA LYS A 74 19.60 34.31 -2.72
C LYS A 74 19.63 32.96 -2.02
N PHE A 75 19.31 31.89 -2.75
CA PHE A 75 19.47 30.53 -2.23
C PHE A 75 20.95 30.26 -1.96
N MET A 76 21.30 30.00 -0.69
CA MET A 76 22.68 29.78 -0.24
C MET A 76 22.99 28.32 0.11
N GLU A 77 21.99 27.44 0.10
CA GLU A 77 22.22 26.03 0.42
C GLU A 77 22.88 25.27 -0.75
N HIS A 78 23.40 24.08 -0.45
CA HIS A 78 23.92 23.19 -1.47
C HIS A 78 22.80 22.68 -2.38
N VAL A 79 22.80 23.17 -3.63
CA VAL A 79 21.87 22.72 -4.67
C VAL A 79 22.19 21.29 -5.12
N GLY A 80 21.13 20.53 -5.43
CA GLY A 80 21.24 19.23 -6.07
C GLY A 80 20.96 18.03 -5.16
N PRO A 81 21.00 16.81 -5.71
CA PRO A 81 20.63 15.60 -4.98
C PRO A 81 21.64 15.28 -3.87
N LYS A 82 21.18 15.17 -2.62
CA LYS A 82 22.03 14.88 -1.46
C LYS A 82 22.55 13.43 -1.40
N HIS A 83 21.89 12.49 -2.09
CA HIS A 83 22.22 11.05 -2.04
C HIS A 83 22.45 10.46 -3.44
N MET A 84 23.26 11.14 -4.26
CA MET A 84 23.53 10.68 -5.61
C MET A 84 24.46 9.45 -5.61
N PRO A 85 24.06 8.34 -6.26
CA PRO A 85 24.97 7.22 -6.53
C PRO A 85 26.20 7.69 -7.33
N PRO A 86 27.31 6.92 -7.32
CA PRO A 86 28.48 7.17 -8.17
C PRO A 86 28.08 7.44 -9.63
N THR A 87 28.80 8.32 -10.32
CA THR A 87 28.44 8.80 -11.68
C THR A 87 28.37 7.68 -12.73
N ASP A 88 29.05 6.57 -12.50
CA ASP A 88 29.08 5.36 -13.34
C ASP A 88 28.05 4.29 -12.91
N SER A 89 27.16 4.64 -11.97
CA SER A 89 26.12 3.72 -11.47
C SER A 89 25.14 3.32 -12.57
N GLN A 90 24.68 2.08 -12.49
CA GLN A 90 23.65 1.57 -13.41
C GLN A 90 22.32 2.30 -13.18
N PRO A 91 21.51 2.53 -14.23
CA PRO A 91 20.21 3.22 -14.12
C PRO A 91 19.26 2.63 -13.06
N ILE A 92 19.34 1.31 -12.83
CA ILE A 92 18.54 0.62 -11.81
C ILE A 92 18.85 1.10 -10.38
N ILE A 93 20.07 1.56 -10.10
CA ILE A 93 20.46 2.08 -8.79
C ILE A 93 19.69 3.37 -8.49
N TYR A 94 19.63 4.28 -9.46
CA TYR A 94 18.84 5.51 -9.36
C TYR A 94 17.34 5.21 -9.20
N PHE A 95 16.82 4.23 -9.96
CA PHE A 95 15.42 3.81 -9.82
C PHE A 95 15.08 3.34 -8.40
N ASN A 96 15.97 2.56 -7.78
CA ASN A 96 15.77 2.01 -6.45
C ASN A 96 15.79 3.09 -5.33
N LEU A 97 16.27 4.31 -5.60
CA LEU A 97 16.16 5.43 -4.65
C LEU A 97 14.71 5.83 -4.43
N PHE A 98 13.88 5.75 -5.47
CA PHE A 98 12.46 6.11 -5.41
C PHE A 98 11.57 4.90 -5.16
N PHE A 99 11.87 3.78 -5.83
CA PHE A 99 11.14 2.52 -5.69
C PHE A 99 11.86 1.60 -4.72
N THR A 100 11.77 1.95 -3.44
CA THR A 100 12.41 1.19 -2.36
C THR A 100 11.76 -0.19 -2.17
N VAL A 101 12.49 -1.11 -1.54
CA VAL A 101 11.96 -2.45 -1.20
C VAL A 101 10.72 -2.35 -0.32
N ALA A 102 10.70 -1.43 0.64
CA ALA A 102 9.57 -1.20 1.52
C ALA A 102 8.34 -0.72 0.74
N LEU A 103 8.51 0.23 -0.18
CA LEU A 103 7.42 0.74 -1.01
C LEU A 103 6.81 -0.35 -1.90
N ILE A 104 7.66 -1.11 -2.60
CA ILE A 104 7.19 -2.20 -3.48
C ILE A 104 6.50 -3.29 -2.65
N THR A 105 7.03 -3.62 -1.48
CA THR A 105 6.39 -4.59 -0.57
C THR A 105 5.03 -4.10 -0.12
N ASN A 106 4.89 -2.80 0.17
CA ASN A 106 3.60 -2.21 0.50
C ASN A 106 2.60 -2.34 -0.65
N PHE A 107 3.00 -2.04 -1.88
CA PHE A 107 2.14 -2.25 -3.05
C PHE A 107 1.67 -3.69 -3.20
N VAL A 108 2.56 -4.66 -2.97
CA VAL A 108 2.21 -6.09 -3.01
C VAL A 108 1.16 -6.42 -1.95
N THR A 109 1.41 -6.04 -0.70
CA THR A 109 0.50 -6.29 0.43
C THR A 109 -0.87 -5.70 0.16
N GLU A 110 -0.92 -4.43 -0.24
CA GLU A 110 -2.16 -3.71 -0.49
C GLU A 110 -2.93 -4.24 -1.69
N THR A 111 -2.24 -4.56 -2.79
CA THR A 111 -2.86 -5.14 -3.98
C THR A 111 -3.50 -6.50 -3.67
N ASN A 112 -2.80 -7.35 -2.93
CA ASN A 112 -3.30 -8.67 -2.55
C ASN A 112 -4.47 -8.59 -1.57
N ARG A 113 -4.38 -7.67 -0.59
CA ARG A 113 -5.47 -7.38 0.35
C ARG A 113 -6.72 -6.93 -0.40
N TYR A 114 -6.57 -5.95 -1.27
CA TYR A 114 -7.68 -5.42 -2.08
C TYR A 114 -8.30 -6.50 -2.97
N ALA A 115 -7.48 -7.30 -3.66
CA ALA A 115 -7.99 -8.36 -4.52
C ALA A 115 -8.85 -9.37 -3.74
N THR A 116 -8.38 -9.79 -2.56
CA THR A 116 -9.12 -10.71 -1.69
C THR A 116 -10.46 -10.12 -1.27
N GLN A 117 -10.47 -8.86 -0.82
CA GLN A 117 -11.69 -8.14 -0.42
C GLN A 117 -12.66 -7.97 -1.60
N SER A 118 -12.15 -7.56 -2.76
CA SER A 118 -12.94 -7.33 -3.97
C SER A 118 -13.63 -8.63 -4.44
N ILE A 119 -12.90 -9.74 -4.46
CA ILE A 119 -13.44 -11.05 -4.85
C ILE A 119 -14.47 -11.53 -3.83
N ALA A 120 -14.19 -11.44 -2.53
CA ALA A 120 -15.13 -11.83 -1.48
C ALA A 120 -16.44 -11.02 -1.58
N ASN A 121 -16.34 -9.70 -1.73
CA ASN A 121 -17.51 -8.83 -1.87
C ASN A 121 -18.32 -9.15 -3.13
N ALA A 122 -17.66 -9.44 -4.24
CA ALA A 122 -18.31 -9.79 -5.50
C ALA A 122 -18.99 -11.18 -5.46
N ILE A 123 -18.46 -12.12 -4.66
CA ILE A 123 -19.10 -13.41 -4.38
C ILE A 123 -20.35 -13.19 -3.51
N THR A 124 -20.23 -12.46 -2.39
CA THR A 124 -21.35 -12.21 -1.47
C THR A 124 -22.50 -11.44 -2.13
N SER A 125 -22.19 -10.52 -3.04
CA SER A 125 -23.20 -9.75 -3.78
C SER A 125 -23.80 -10.50 -4.99
N GLY A 126 -23.34 -11.71 -5.31
CA GLY A 126 -23.83 -12.49 -6.46
C GLY A 126 -23.45 -11.89 -7.83
N SER A 127 -22.58 -10.89 -7.87
CA SER A 127 -22.13 -10.22 -9.12
C SER A 127 -21.14 -11.07 -9.91
N LEU A 128 -20.46 -12.01 -9.25
CA LEU A 128 -19.36 -12.77 -9.82
C LEU A 128 -19.84 -14.09 -10.43
N LYS A 129 -19.67 -14.24 -11.75
CA LYS A 129 -19.99 -15.49 -12.45
C LYS A 129 -19.04 -16.63 -12.02
N PRO A 130 -19.49 -17.89 -11.94
CA PRO A 130 -18.66 -19.02 -11.47
C PRO A 130 -17.36 -19.30 -12.26
N LYS A 131 -17.25 -18.80 -13.50
CA LYS A 131 -16.05 -18.90 -14.36
C LYS A 131 -15.47 -17.51 -14.70
N SER A 132 -15.71 -16.52 -13.84
CA SER A 132 -15.14 -15.20 -14.00
C SER A 132 -13.63 -15.26 -13.79
N ARG A 133 -12.87 -14.49 -14.57
CA ARG A 133 -11.42 -14.36 -14.38
C ARG A 133 -11.03 -13.92 -12.97
N ALA A 134 -11.92 -13.18 -12.29
CA ALA A 134 -11.70 -12.77 -10.92
C ALA A 134 -11.58 -13.96 -9.94
N THR A 135 -12.18 -15.13 -10.23
CA THR A 135 -11.99 -16.32 -9.40
C THR A 135 -10.62 -16.96 -9.57
N GLU A 136 -9.90 -16.63 -10.65
CA GLU A 136 -8.56 -17.16 -10.95
C GLU A 136 -7.45 -16.22 -10.50
N TRP A 137 -7.77 -15.15 -9.77
CA TRP A 137 -6.77 -14.21 -9.26
C TRP A 137 -5.78 -14.93 -8.35
N LEU A 138 -4.49 -14.70 -8.61
CA LEU A 138 -3.40 -15.20 -7.78
C LEU A 138 -2.74 -14.03 -7.03
N PRO A 139 -2.25 -14.27 -5.81
CA PRO A 139 -1.49 -13.26 -5.09
C PRO A 139 -0.29 -12.79 -5.92
N VAL A 140 -0.15 -11.48 -6.06
CA VAL A 140 0.96 -10.81 -6.71
C VAL A 140 2.21 -10.96 -5.84
N SER A 141 3.33 -11.33 -6.45
CA SER A 141 4.64 -11.36 -5.80
C SER A 141 5.42 -10.06 -5.99
N PHE A 142 6.46 -9.88 -5.18
CA PHE A 142 7.39 -8.75 -5.30
C PHE A 142 8.00 -8.62 -6.70
N ASN A 143 8.40 -9.73 -7.31
CA ASN A 143 8.99 -9.73 -8.65
C ASN A 143 7.96 -9.38 -9.73
N GLU A 144 6.73 -9.86 -9.60
CA GLU A 144 5.63 -9.50 -10.51
C GLU A 144 5.28 -8.02 -10.40
N MET A 145 5.27 -7.45 -9.20
CA MET A 145 5.06 -6.01 -9.02
C MET A 145 6.17 -5.18 -9.66
N ARG A 146 7.45 -5.59 -9.51
CA ARG A 146 8.57 -4.93 -10.22
C ARG A 146 8.48 -5.05 -11.73
N ALA A 147 8.11 -6.24 -12.23
CA ALA A 147 7.86 -6.48 -13.64
C ALA A 147 6.72 -5.59 -14.17
N PHE A 148 5.67 -5.38 -13.38
CA PHE A 148 4.54 -4.52 -13.73
C PHE A 148 4.97 -3.04 -13.82
N ILE A 149 5.76 -2.55 -12.86
CA ILE A 149 6.32 -1.19 -12.92
C ILE A 149 7.23 -1.04 -14.14
N ALA A 150 8.10 -2.01 -14.43
CA ALA A 150 8.93 -2.00 -15.62
C ALA A 150 8.09 -1.98 -16.91
N CYS A 151 6.95 -2.68 -16.93
CA CYS A 151 6.01 -2.65 -18.04
C CYS A 151 5.43 -1.24 -18.23
N ILE A 152 4.98 -0.57 -17.16
CA ILE A 152 4.45 0.80 -17.21
C ILE A 152 5.51 1.78 -17.75
N LEU A 153 6.74 1.70 -17.26
CA LEU A 153 7.83 2.55 -17.74
C LEU A 153 8.07 2.33 -19.24
N ASN A 154 8.06 1.08 -19.70
CA ASN A 154 8.26 0.76 -21.10
C ASN A 154 7.07 1.18 -21.99
N LEU A 155 5.85 1.20 -21.47
CA LEU A 155 4.69 1.81 -22.14
C LEU A 155 4.87 3.32 -22.33
N GLY A 156 5.57 4.00 -21.41
CA GLY A 156 5.90 5.42 -21.53
C GLY A 156 6.95 5.71 -22.61
N LEU A 157 7.92 4.80 -22.77
CA LEU A 157 9.01 4.90 -23.75
C LEU A 157 8.56 4.57 -25.17
N ILE A 158 7.86 3.45 -25.36
CA ILE A 158 7.36 3.01 -26.66
C ILE A 158 5.94 3.52 -26.79
N ARG A 159 5.64 4.40 -27.75
CA ARG A 159 4.27 4.90 -27.96
C ARG A 159 3.55 4.08 -29.03
N LYS A 160 2.34 3.60 -28.70
CA LYS A 160 1.42 2.95 -29.65
C LYS A 160 0.03 3.57 -29.55
N SER A 161 -0.77 3.40 -30.60
CA SER A 161 -2.10 4.01 -30.71
C SER A 161 -3.08 3.57 -29.62
N THR A 162 -2.97 2.32 -29.16
CA THR A 162 -3.81 1.77 -28.10
C THR A 162 -3.01 0.89 -27.16
N ILE A 163 -3.48 0.73 -25.92
CA ILE A 163 -2.89 -0.20 -24.97
C ILE A 163 -2.90 -1.65 -25.48
N ALA A 164 -3.89 -2.02 -26.30
CA ALA A 164 -3.98 -3.35 -26.91
C ALA A 164 -2.85 -3.62 -27.92
N SER A 165 -2.42 -2.59 -28.64
CA SER A 165 -1.37 -2.71 -29.67
C SER A 165 -0.01 -3.18 -29.12
N TYR A 166 0.26 -2.97 -27.82
CA TYR A 166 1.49 -3.44 -27.18
C TYR A 166 1.60 -4.97 -27.09
N TRP A 167 0.46 -5.66 -27.09
CA TRP A 167 0.36 -7.12 -27.13
C TRP A 167 -0.04 -7.66 -28.51
N SER A 168 0.08 -6.83 -29.56
CA SER A 168 -0.17 -7.25 -30.95
C SER A 168 0.79 -8.39 -31.35
N THR A 169 0.23 -9.43 -31.98
CA THR A 169 0.99 -10.53 -32.60
C THR A 169 1.25 -10.30 -34.10
N LEU A 170 0.70 -9.22 -34.67
CA LEU A 170 0.90 -8.90 -36.09
C LEU A 170 2.37 -8.54 -36.34
N PRO A 171 3.08 -9.20 -37.28
CA PRO A 171 4.51 -9.01 -37.47
C PRO A 171 4.95 -7.55 -37.66
N CYS A 172 4.15 -6.74 -38.37
CA CYS A 172 4.46 -5.34 -38.65
C CYS A 172 4.34 -4.39 -37.44
N SER A 173 3.68 -4.82 -36.36
CA SER A 173 3.43 -3.99 -35.17
C SER A 173 3.78 -4.70 -33.87
N ALA A 174 4.33 -5.91 -33.93
CA ALA A 174 4.62 -6.71 -32.76
C ALA A 174 5.72 -6.07 -31.91
N THR A 175 5.47 -6.01 -30.61
CA THR A 175 6.48 -5.68 -29.59
C THR A 175 6.59 -6.84 -28.62
N PRO A 176 7.34 -7.91 -28.98
CA PRO A 176 7.27 -9.20 -28.29
C PRO A 176 7.60 -9.15 -26.80
N TRP A 177 8.36 -8.14 -26.37
CA TRP A 177 8.75 -7.96 -24.98
C TRP A 177 7.55 -7.87 -24.02
N PHE A 178 6.48 -7.15 -24.38
CA PHE A 178 5.29 -7.01 -23.52
C PHE A 178 4.57 -8.34 -23.31
N GLY A 179 4.40 -9.12 -24.38
CA GLY A 179 3.79 -10.45 -24.31
C GLY A 179 4.65 -11.49 -23.58
N LYS A 180 5.97 -11.30 -23.56
CA LYS A 180 6.89 -12.13 -22.74
C LYS A 180 6.81 -11.79 -21.25
N MET A 181 6.58 -10.53 -20.91
CA MET A 181 6.49 -10.06 -19.52
C MET A 181 5.14 -10.42 -18.87
N PHE A 182 4.04 -10.13 -19.56
CA PHE A 182 2.70 -10.48 -19.10
C PHE A 182 1.87 -10.97 -20.27
N SER A 183 1.09 -12.04 -20.08
CA SER A 183 0.08 -12.42 -21.05
C SER A 183 -1.12 -11.46 -20.97
N ARG A 184 -1.64 -11.06 -22.12
CA ARG A 184 -2.94 -10.38 -22.18
C ARG A 184 -4.02 -11.44 -22.38
N ASN A 185 -5.00 -11.44 -21.48
CA ASN A 185 -6.16 -12.33 -21.47
C ASN A 185 -7.36 -11.65 -22.12
#